data_AF-A0A5C5WAX8-F1
#
_entry.id   AF-A0A5C5WAX8-F1
#
_cell.length_a   1.000
_cell.length_b   1.000
_cell.length_c   1.000
_cell.angle_alpha   90.00
_cell.angle_beta   90.00
_cell.angle_gamma   90.00
#
_symmetry.space_group_name_H-M   'P 1'
#
loop_
_entity.id
_entity.type
_entity.pdbx_description
1 polymer ?
#
loop_
_entity_poly.entity_id
_entity_poly.type
_entity_poly.pdbx_seq_one_letter_code
_entity_poly.pdbx_strand_id
1 'polypeptide(L)'
;MSLPVRALLAVALLCVALGAEAAWPFGWGEKEKQAEPIVWLNDVQQALDSAAVTGKPLVVYVTSEGCRYCRKMEHDTWADAGVAGRIRGGFTPLRINASTDPEAVKTLQIRAFPTTVVLSPAGRGLGAAQGYLPAEKLTALLDTFAEPKTAAAPSRTR
;
A
#
# COMPACT_ATOMS: atom_id res chain seq x y z
N MET A 1 11.45 -16.28 -85.20
CA MET A 1 11.28 -14.83 -85.46
C MET A 1 10.62 -14.22 -84.23
N SER A 2 11.20 -13.13 -83.73
CA SER A 2 10.61 -12.17 -82.77
C SER A 2 10.57 -12.53 -81.28
N LEU A 3 11.59 -12.05 -80.55
CA LEU A 3 11.51 -11.54 -79.17
C LEU A 3 10.96 -10.09 -79.20
N PRO A 4 10.78 -9.36 -78.08
CA PRO A 4 10.16 -9.67 -76.76
C PRO A 4 9.30 -8.47 -76.22
N VAL A 5 8.34 -8.67 -75.31
CA VAL A 5 7.87 -7.56 -74.45
C VAL A 5 7.52 -8.07 -73.04
N ARG A 6 8.51 -7.90 -72.15
CA ARG A 6 8.43 -7.29 -70.82
C ARG A 6 7.16 -7.49 -69.97
N ALA A 7 7.44 -7.84 -68.70
CA ALA A 7 6.56 -7.89 -67.53
C ALA A 7 5.83 -9.24 -67.41
N LEU A 8 6.02 -10.05 -66.37
CA LEU A 8 6.11 -9.67 -64.96
C LEU A 8 7.16 -10.52 -64.23
N LEU A 9 8.01 -9.79 -63.52
CA LEU A 9 9.12 -10.21 -62.67
C LEU A 9 8.63 -11.13 -61.54
N ALA A 10 9.21 -12.33 -61.43
CA ALA A 10 10.18 -12.70 -60.39
C ALA A 10 9.58 -12.80 -58.97
N VAL A 11 8.95 -13.93 -58.69
CA VAL A 11 8.77 -14.44 -57.31
C VAL A 11 9.83 -15.50 -57.10
N ALA A 12 10.97 -15.14 -56.50
CA ALA A 12 11.79 -16.06 -55.72
C ALA A 12 12.97 -15.29 -55.11
N LEU A 13 13.03 -15.32 -53.77
CA LEU A 13 14.25 -15.37 -52.97
C LEU A 13 15.21 -14.17 -53.08
N LEU A 14 15.02 -13.20 -52.18
CA LEU A 14 16.03 -12.71 -51.22
C LEU A 14 15.52 -11.41 -50.58
N CYS A 15 15.35 -11.37 -49.25
CA CYS A 15 15.44 -10.15 -48.45
C CYS A 15 15.82 -10.53 -47.00
N VAL A 16 17.08 -10.93 -46.83
CA VAL A 16 17.78 -10.77 -45.55
C VAL A 16 18.48 -9.41 -45.61
N ALA A 17 18.28 -8.62 -44.56
CA ALA A 17 18.99 -7.39 -44.17
C ALA A 17 18.72 -6.09 -44.98
N LEU A 18 17.76 -5.30 -44.49
CA LEU A 18 17.84 -3.83 -44.36
C LEU A 18 16.96 -3.40 -43.18
N GLY A 19 17.54 -2.66 -42.23
CA GLY A 19 16.86 -2.16 -41.04
C GLY A 19 15.82 -1.09 -41.36
N ALA A 20 14.68 -1.17 -40.68
CA ALA A 20 13.78 -0.07 -40.36
C ALA A 20 12.97 -0.51 -39.14
N GLU A 21 13.06 0.28 -38.07
CA GLU A 21 12.38 0.08 -36.79
C GLU A 21 10.85 0.08 -36.97
N ALA A 22 10.27 -1.09 -37.21
CA ALA A 22 8.86 -1.29 -36.91
C ALA A 22 8.75 -1.49 -35.40
N ALA A 23 8.74 -0.36 -34.68
CA ALA A 23 8.17 -0.27 -33.35
C ALA A 23 6.85 -1.05 -33.36
N TRP A 24 6.83 -2.23 -32.73
CA TRP A 24 5.57 -2.77 -32.26
C TRP A 24 5.05 -1.77 -31.22
N PRO A 25 3.92 -1.08 -31.44
CA PRO A 25 3.33 -0.23 -30.42
C PRO A 25 2.57 -1.08 -29.39
N PHE A 26 2.89 -2.36 -29.29
CA PHE A 26 2.40 -3.25 -28.27
C PHE A 26 3.47 -3.32 -27.20
N GLY A 27 3.66 -2.18 -26.53
CA GLY A 27 4.19 -2.15 -25.19
C GLY A 27 3.39 -3.17 -24.39
N TRP A 28 4.07 -4.26 -24.04
CA TRP A 28 3.57 -5.28 -23.13
C TRP A 28 3.03 -4.55 -21.91
N GLY A 29 1.71 -4.56 -21.75
CA GLY A 29 1.03 -3.92 -20.63
C GLY A 29 1.68 -4.40 -19.34
N GLU A 30 2.26 -3.46 -18.61
CA GLU A 30 2.67 -3.68 -17.23
C GLU A 30 1.44 -4.23 -16.53
N LYS A 31 1.48 -5.50 -16.17
CA LYS A 31 0.38 -6.20 -15.52
C LYS A 31 0.09 -5.41 -14.25
N GLU A 32 -0.93 -4.55 -14.27
CA GLU A 32 -1.26 -3.66 -13.16
C GLU A 32 -1.41 -4.55 -11.93
N LYS A 33 -0.43 -4.42 -11.03
CA LYS A 33 -0.36 -5.25 -9.84
C LYS A 33 -1.51 -4.82 -8.95
N GLN A 34 -2.62 -5.56 -9.03
CA GLN A 34 -3.80 -5.30 -8.22
C GLN A 34 -3.39 -5.08 -6.77
N ALA A 35 -3.94 -4.04 -6.14
CA ALA A 35 -3.60 -3.68 -4.79
C ALA A 35 -4.02 -4.80 -3.83
N GLU A 36 -3.03 -5.44 -3.21
CA GLU A 36 -3.30 -6.42 -2.18
C GLU A 36 -3.86 -5.72 -0.92
N PRO A 37 -4.94 -6.25 -0.33
CA PRO A 37 -5.60 -5.62 0.82
C PRO A 37 -4.70 -5.62 2.07
N ILE A 38 -5.03 -4.73 3.01
CA ILE A 38 -4.37 -4.69 4.32
C ILE A 38 -4.82 -5.90 5.15
N VAL A 39 -3.87 -6.65 5.69
CA VAL A 39 -4.12 -7.74 6.64
C VAL A 39 -4.12 -7.15 8.06
N TRP A 40 -5.29 -6.89 8.61
CA TRP A 40 -5.46 -6.28 9.93
C TRP A 40 -5.30 -7.30 11.05
N LEU A 41 -4.46 -6.98 12.04
CA LEU A 41 -4.54 -7.63 13.35
C LEU A 41 -5.75 -7.08 14.11
N ASN A 42 -6.32 -7.90 15.00
CA ASN A 42 -7.46 -7.51 15.84
C ASN A 42 -7.19 -7.81 17.33
N ASP A 43 -5.97 -8.22 17.66
CA ASP A 43 -5.51 -8.44 19.03
C ASP A 43 -4.40 -7.43 19.35
N VAL A 44 -4.57 -6.70 20.44
CA VAL A 44 -3.66 -5.62 20.84
C VAL A 44 -2.29 -6.16 21.21
N GLN A 45 -2.25 -7.27 21.95
CA GLN A 45 -1.00 -7.84 22.42
C GLN A 45 -0.17 -8.40 21.25
N GLN A 46 -0.83 -9.12 20.33
CA GLN A 46 -0.21 -9.62 19.10
C GLN A 46 0.37 -8.48 18.25
N ALA A 47 -0.34 -7.35 18.15
CA ALA A 47 0.16 -6.20 17.40
C ALA A 47 1.35 -5.53 18.07
N LEU A 48 1.35 -5.39 19.39
CA LEU A 48 2.48 -4.86 20.16
C LEU A 48 3.70 -5.77 20.05
N ASP A 49 3.52 -7.08 20.21
CA ASP A 49 4.59 -8.07 20.09
C ASP A 49 5.17 -8.07 18.66
N SER A 50 4.30 -8.03 17.63
CA SER A 50 4.74 -7.95 16.24
C SER A 50 5.51 -6.67 15.94
N ALA A 51 5.06 -5.53 16.45
CA ALA A 51 5.77 -4.27 16.31
C ALA A 51 7.12 -4.26 17.02
N ALA A 52 7.19 -4.81 18.24
CA ALA A 52 8.44 -4.94 18.99
C ALA A 52 9.45 -5.83 18.26
N VAL A 53 9.01 -6.94 17.67
CA VAL A 53 9.86 -7.87 16.90
C VAL A 53 10.31 -7.28 15.57
N THR A 54 9.40 -6.61 14.85
CA THR A 54 9.69 -6.07 13.52
C THR A 54 10.36 -4.71 13.53
N GLY A 55 10.33 -4.00 14.66
CA GLY A 55 10.76 -2.60 14.76
C GLY A 55 9.85 -1.63 14.02
N LYS A 56 8.68 -2.07 13.53
CA LYS A 56 7.76 -1.21 12.77
C LYS A 56 6.81 -0.45 13.71
N PRO A 57 6.50 0.83 13.43
CA PRO A 57 5.42 1.53 14.11
C PRO A 57 4.07 0.82 13.92
N LEU A 58 3.17 0.95 14.91
CA LEU A 58 1.80 0.48 14.78
C LEU A 58 0.94 1.58 14.18
N VAL A 59 0.05 1.20 13.25
CA VAL A 59 -1.08 2.04 12.83
C VAL A 59 -2.33 1.38 13.35
N VAL A 60 -3.00 2.06 14.28
CA VAL A 60 -4.22 1.62 14.92
C VAL A 60 -5.41 2.33 14.29
N TYR A 61 -6.30 1.57 13.68
CA TYR A 61 -7.57 2.03 13.17
C TYR A 61 -8.69 1.68 14.14
N VAL A 62 -9.27 2.69 14.79
CA VAL A 62 -10.39 2.52 15.70
C VAL A 62 -11.71 2.84 14.99
N THR A 63 -12.60 1.85 14.96
CA THR A 63 -13.92 1.89 14.32
C THR A 63 -15.02 1.55 15.32
N SER A 64 -16.28 1.67 14.90
CA SER A 64 -17.46 1.27 15.68
C SER A 64 -18.58 0.81 14.76
N GLU A 65 -19.47 -0.05 15.26
CA GLU A 65 -20.66 -0.48 14.54
C GLU A 65 -21.59 0.70 14.19
N GLY A 66 -22.29 0.61 13.06
CA GLY A 66 -23.17 1.68 12.58
C GLY A 66 -22.46 2.94 12.07
N CYS A 67 -21.15 3.09 12.28
CA CYS A 67 -20.38 4.27 11.86
C CYS A 67 -20.32 4.44 10.33
N ARG A 68 -21.04 5.44 9.80
CA ARG A 68 -21.08 5.75 8.35
C ARG A 68 -19.71 6.16 7.81
N TYR A 69 -19.01 7.04 8.51
CA TYR A 69 -17.70 7.54 8.09
C TYR A 69 -16.59 6.48 8.16
N CYS A 70 -16.75 5.48 9.03
CA CYS A 70 -15.84 4.35 9.11
C CYS A 70 -15.93 3.49 7.84
N ARG A 71 -17.15 3.10 7.44
CA ARG A 71 -17.36 2.37 6.17
C ARG A 71 -16.87 3.17 4.96
N LYS A 72 -17.09 4.49 4.96
CA LYS A 72 -16.57 5.37 3.90
C LYS A 72 -15.04 5.34 3.87
N MET A 73 -14.37 5.43 5.02
CA MET A 73 -12.91 5.36 5.09
C MET A 73 -12.35 4.00 4.67
N GLU A 74 -13.04 2.91 5.01
CA GLU A 74 -12.68 1.55 4.57
C GLU A 74 -12.72 1.42 3.04
N HIS A 75 -13.77 1.96 2.41
CA HIS A 75 -13.94 1.93 0.96
C HIS A 75 -13.02 2.89 0.20
N ASP A 76 -12.88 4.13 0.68
CA ASP A 76 -12.18 5.17 -0.08
C ASP A 76 -10.68 5.19 0.22
N THR A 77 -10.31 4.99 1.48
CA THR A 77 -8.97 5.32 1.99
C THR A 77 -8.17 4.06 2.31
N TRP A 78 -8.73 3.11 3.06
CA TRP A 78 -8.01 1.88 3.40
C TRP A 78 -7.91 0.90 2.23
N ALA A 79 -8.79 1.01 1.23
CA ALA A 79 -8.71 0.26 -0.02
C ALA A 79 -7.82 0.93 -1.09
N ASP A 80 -7.35 2.16 -0.86
CA ASP A 80 -6.42 2.83 -1.76
C ASP A 80 -5.09 2.05 -1.85
N ALA A 81 -4.61 1.85 -3.07
CA ALA A 81 -3.41 1.06 -3.35
C ALA A 81 -2.15 1.64 -2.71
N GLY A 82 -2.03 2.97 -2.72
CA GLY A 82 -0.91 3.70 -2.16
C GLY A 82 -0.88 3.62 -0.64
N VAL A 83 -2.04 3.70 0.00
CA VAL A 83 -2.20 3.49 1.45
C VAL A 83 -1.88 2.04 1.82
N ALA A 84 -2.50 1.06 1.16
CA ALA A 84 -2.28 -0.36 1.46
C ALA A 84 -0.81 -0.78 1.26
N GLY A 85 -0.14 -0.23 0.25
CA GLY A 85 1.29 -0.43 0.02
C GLY A 85 2.16 0.08 1.17
N ARG A 86 1.88 1.29 1.67
CA ARG A 86 2.60 1.88 2.82
C ARG A 86 2.42 1.06 4.08
N ILE A 87 1.18 0.64 4.36
CA ILE A 87 0.88 -0.16 5.54
C ILE A 87 1.65 -1.48 5.51
N ARG A 88 1.57 -2.25 4.42
CA ARG A 88 2.31 -3.52 4.28
C ARG A 88 3.83 -3.33 4.37
N GLY A 89 4.34 -2.23 3.81
CA GLY A 89 5.77 -1.94 3.78
C GLY A 89 6.33 -1.53 5.15
N GLY A 90 5.66 -0.60 5.83
CA GLY A 90 6.26 0.17 6.92
C GLY A 90 5.59 0.05 8.28
N PHE A 91 4.42 -0.60 8.39
CA PHE A 91 3.63 -0.55 9.62
C PHE A 91 3.12 -1.94 10.05
N THR A 92 2.80 -2.05 11.34
CA THR A 92 1.99 -3.13 11.90
C THR A 92 0.54 -2.64 12.02
N PRO A 93 -0.38 -3.10 11.15
CA PRO A 93 -1.78 -2.65 11.17
C PRO A 93 -2.60 -3.35 12.26
N LEU A 94 -3.25 -2.57 13.11
CA LEU A 94 -4.19 -3.04 14.13
C LEU A 94 -5.55 -2.37 13.93
N ARG A 95 -6.62 -3.17 13.90
CA ARG A 95 -7.99 -2.69 13.87
C ARG A 95 -8.65 -2.98 15.20
N ILE A 96 -9.33 -1.98 15.76
CA ILE A 96 -10.07 -2.09 17.01
C ILE A 96 -11.52 -1.70 16.74
N ASN A 97 -12.45 -2.59 17.06
CA ASN A 97 -13.88 -2.26 17.07
C ASN A 97 -14.29 -1.87 18.50
N ALA A 98 -14.57 -0.57 18.68
CA ALA A 98 -15.01 0.00 19.96
C ALA A 98 -16.31 -0.61 20.50
N SER A 99 -17.15 -1.17 19.63
CA SER A 99 -18.39 -1.84 20.04
C SER A 99 -18.14 -3.17 20.76
N THR A 100 -17.00 -3.81 20.50
CA THR A 100 -16.63 -5.11 21.10
C THR A 100 -15.49 -5.01 22.09
N ASP A 101 -14.74 -3.90 22.08
CA ASP A 101 -13.63 -3.63 23.01
C ASP A 101 -13.70 -2.20 23.59
N PRO A 102 -14.52 -1.99 24.63
CA PRO A 102 -14.67 -0.68 25.27
C PRO A 102 -13.46 -0.25 26.11
N GLU A 103 -12.60 -1.19 26.53
CA GLU A 103 -11.41 -0.88 27.32
C GLU A 103 -10.31 -0.26 26.46
N ALA A 104 -10.17 -0.71 25.21
CA ALA A 104 -9.27 -0.07 24.26
C ALA A 104 -9.66 1.39 23.97
N VAL A 105 -10.96 1.71 23.91
CA VAL A 105 -11.47 3.09 23.73
C VAL A 105 -11.01 4.00 24.85
N LYS A 106 -11.09 3.53 26.11
CA LYS A 106 -10.66 4.28 27.30
C LYS A 106 -9.15 4.49 27.29
N THR A 107 -8.39 3.41 27.07
CA THR A 107 -6.93 3.42 27.07
C THR A 107 -6.35 4.35 26.02
N LEU A 108 -6.91 4.32 24.81
CA LEU A 108 -6.50 5.17 23.69
C LEU A 108 -7.17 6.56 23.71
N GLN A 109 -8.00 6.85 24.72
CA GLN A 109 -8.73 8.10 24.88
C GLN A 109 -9.51 8.53 23.62
N ILE A 110 -10.15 7.56 22.95
CA ILE A 110 -10.86 7.77 21.69
C ILE A 110 -12.16 8.52 21.94
N ARG A 111 -12.30 9.68 21.27
CA ARG A 111 -13.46 10.58 21.42
C ARG A 111 -14.37 10.65 20.20
N ALA A 112 -13.92 10.13 19.06
CA ALA A 112 -14.65 10.14 17.80
C ALA A 112 -14.28 8.95 16.93
N PHE A 113 -15.15 8.59 15.99
CA PHE A 113 -14.90 7.54 15.01
C PHE A 113 -15.08 8.07 13.58
N PRO A 114 -14.28 7.59 12.61
CA PRO A 114 -13.08 6.77 12.81
C PRO A 114 -11.96 7.55 13.52
N THR A 115 -11.03 6.86 14.17
CA THR A 115 -9.77 7.48 14.64
C THR A 115 -8.59 6.63 14.20
N THR A 116 -7.54 7.28 13.69
CA THR A 116 -6.26 6.65 13.36
C THR A 116 -5.22 7.10 14.37
N VAL A 117 -4.53 6.16 15.01
CA VAL A 117 -3.44 6.42 15.96
C VAL A 117 -2.17 5.76 15.45
N VAL A 118 -1.04 6.44 15.57
CA VAL A 118 0.28 5.89 15.26
C VAL A 118 1.06 5.76 16.55
N LEU A 119 1.57 4.55 16.82
CA LEU A 119 2.39 4.25 17.98
C LEU A 119 3.78 3.81 17.51
N SER A 120 4.79 4.14 18.30
CA SER A 120 6.14 3.58 18.13
C SER A 120 6.13 2.06 18.37
N PRO A 121 7.19 1.34 17.96
CA PRO A 121 7.33 -0.09 18.25
C PRO A 121 7.23 -0.45 19.75
N ALA A 122 7.55 0.50 20.63
CA ALA A 122 7.43 0.35 22.08
C ALA A 122 6.04 0.73 22.64
N GLY A 123 5.04 0.94 21.79
CA GLY A 123 3.67 1.30 22.19
C GLY A 123 3.45 2.77 22.59
N ARG A 124 4.49 3.62 22.55
CA ARG A 124 4.35 5.06 22.83
C ARG A 124 3.63 5.78 21.68
N GLY A 125 2.67 6.65 22.00
CA GLY A 125 1.97 7.49 21.01
C GLY A 125 2.90 8.45 20.25
N LEU A 126 2.79 8.44 18.92
CA LEU A 126 3.52 9.33 18.02
C LEU A 126 2.60 10.39 17.40
N GLY A 127 1.38 10.01 17.04
CA GLY A 127 0.40 10.92 16.45
C GLY A 127 -0.99 10.30 16.41
N ALA A 128 -2.00 11.14 16.20
CA ALA A 128 -3.37 10.70 16.04
C ALA A 128 -4.15 11.66 15.14
N ALA A 129 -5.14 11.14 14.43
CA ALA A 129 -6.05 11.90 13.61
C ALA A 129 -7.47 11.36 13.80
N GLN A 130 -8.38 12.26 14.15
CA GLN A 130 -9.78 11.96 14.42
C GLN A 130 -10.65 12.28 13.20
N GLY A 131 -11.65 11.44 12.97
CA GLY A 131 -12.57 11.53 11.86
C GLY A 131 -12.05 10.89 10.58
N TYR A 132 -12.88 10.99 9.53
CA TYR A 132 -12.54 10.49 8.20
C TYR A 132 -11.32 11.22 7.64
N LEU A 133 -10.36 10.44 7.13
CA LEU A 133 -9.21 10.95 6.38
C LEU A 133 -9.30 10.45 4.94
N PRO A 134 -9.23 11.34 3.94
CA PRO A 134 -8.94 10.96 2.55
C PRO A 134 -7.57 10.27 2.42
N ALA A 135 -7.38 9.51 1.34
CA ALA A 135 -6.16 8.74 1.07
C ALA A 135 -4.89 9.59 1.09
N GLU A 136 -4.93 10.80 0.56
CA GLU A 136 -3.79 11.72 0.48
C GLU A 136 -3.37 12.21 1.86
N LYS A 137 -4.36 12.53 2.71
CA LYS A 137 -4.08 12.98 4.09
C LYS A 137 -3.56 11.85 4.96
N LEU A 138 -4.13 10.65 4.82
CA LEU A 138 -3.63 9.48 5.53
C LEU A 138 -2.21 9.14 5.08
N THR A 139 -1.94 9.20 3.77
CA THR A 139 -0.61 9.01 3.20
C THR A 139 0.41 9.98 3.80
N ALA A 140 0.10 11.28 3.85
CA ALA A 140 1.00 12.27 4.45
C ALA A 140 1.25 12.00 5.95
N LEU A 141 0.22 11.57 6.68
CA LEU A 141 0.36 11.16 8.08
C LEU A 141 1.28 9.94 8.21
N LEU A 142 1.09 8.91 7.38
CA LEU A 142 1.94 7.71 7.39
C LEU A 142 3.39 8.05 7.03
N ASP A 143 3.61 8.87 6.01
CA ASP A 143 4.95 9.25 5.56
C ASP A 143 5.72 10.06 6.63
N THR A 144 5.01 10.73 7.54
CA THR A 144 5.62 11.43 8.70
C THR A 144 6.23 10.45 9.72
N PHE A 145 5.68 9.25 9.83
CA PHE A 145 6.05 8.26 10.85
C PHE A 145 6.65 6.98 10.27
N ALA A 146 6.72 6.86 8.94
CA ALA A 146 7.41 5.77 8.29
C ALA A 146 8.90 5.86 8.63
N GLU A 147 9.44 4.83 9.28
CA GLU A 147 10.89 4.80 9.48
C GLU A 147 11.61 4.66 8.13
N PRO A 148 12.71 5.40 7.89
CA PRO A 148 13.55 5.12 6.75
C PRO A 148 14.09 3.70 6.89
N LYS A 149 13.95 2.90 5.84
CA LYS A 149 14.37 1.48 5.72
C LYS A 149 15.89 1.22 5.95
N THR A 150 16.64 2.18 6.50
CA THR A 150 18.11 2.17 6.62
C THR A 150 18.61 2.19 8.06
N ALA A 151 17.77 2.22 9.09
CA ALA A 151 18.26 2.05 10.47
C ALA A 151 18.43 0.56 10.82
N ALA A 152 19.46 -0.07 10.25
CA ALA A 152 20.05 -1.25 10.87
C ALA A 152 20.59 -0.86 12.27
N ALA A 153 20.21 -1.67 13.26
CA ALA A 153 20.51 -1.64 14.71
C ALA A 153 21.71 -0.83 15.23
N PRO A 154 21.63 -0.27 16.45
CA PRO A 154 22.80 -0.25 17.33
C PRO A 154 22.94 -1.61 18.03
N SER A 155 23.92 -2.40 17.59
CA SER A 155 24.49 -3.48 18.40
C SER A 155 24.96 -2.90 19.72
N ARG A 156 24.28 -3.21 20.83
CA ARG A 156 24.77 -2.89 22.17
C ARG A 156 25.96 -3.80 22.46
N THR A 157 27.16 -3.30 22.19
CA THR A 157 28.40 -3.80 22.78
C THR A 157 28.79 -2.85 23.90
N ARG A 158 28.56 -3.25 25.15
CA ARG A 158 29.54 -3.16 26.24
C ARG A 158 29.01 -3.91 27.47
#